data_AF-A0A396H8A5-F1
#
_entry.id   AF-A0A396H8A5-F1
#
_cell.length_a   1.000
_cell.length_b   1.000
_cell.length_c   1.000
_cell.angle_alpha   90.00
_cell.angle_beta   90.00
_cell.angle_gamma   90.00
#
_symmetry.space_group_name_H-M   'P 1'
#
loop_
_entity.id
_entity.type
_entity.pdbx_description
1 polymer ?
#
loop_
_entity_poly.entity_id
_entity_poly.type
_entity_poly.pdbx_seq_one_letter_code
_entity_poly.pdbx_strand_id
1 'polypeptide(L)'
;MTSKVLVSEDGMFNVFLPGELIGLLRAERTGRALEEAICYRALLLGITKTSLNTQSFISEASFQETARVLAKAALRGRIDWLKVLKENAILGGMIPVGTGFKRIMHRSRSRQYNKITLKIKIIRSRNSKSFVPSQKII
;
A
#
# COMPACT_ATOMS: atom_id res chain seq x y z
N MET A 1 18.39 -0.29 9.70
CA MET A 1 19.38 0.04 8.65
C MET A 1 19.37 -0.95 7.48
N THR A 2 18.87 -2.18 7.67
CA THR A 2 18.74 -3.23 6.64
C THR A 2 17.32 -3.35 6.05
N SER A 3 16.57 -2.24 5.99
CA SER A 3 15.15 -2.26 5.55
C SER A 3 14.96 -2.34 4.03
N LYS A 4 16.06 -2.29 3.26
CA LYS A 4 16.08 -2.33 1.80
C LYS A 4 16.88 -3.52 1.32
N VAL A 5 16.43 -4.10 0.20
CA VAL A 5 17.08 -5.23 -0.46
C VAL A 5 17.23 -4.92 -1.94
N LEU A 6 18.30 -5.45 -2.54
CA LEU A 6 18.58 -5.35 -3.96
C LEU A 6 18.24 -6.70 -4.60
N VAL A 7 17.42 -6.67 -5.65
CA VAL A 7 16.98 -7.88 -6.36
C VAL A 7 18.14 -8.46 -7.17
N SER A 8 18.39 -9.76 -7.00
CA SER A 8 19.45 -10.48 -7.71
C SER A 8 19.06 -10.74 -9.17
N GLU A 9 20.05 -10.81 -10.06
CA GLU A 9 19.85 -11.03 -11.50
C GLU A 9 19.54 -12.50 -11.85
N ASP A 10 19.89 -13.42 -10.95
CA ASP A 10 19.87 -14.87 -11.19
C ASP A 10 18.46 -15.49 -11.20
N GLY A 11 17.40 -14.71 -10.97
CA GLY A 11 16.01 -15.18 -10.95
C GLY A 11 15.24 -14.78 -12.20
N MET A 12 14.76 -15.76 -12.98
CA MET A 12 13.81 -15.54 -14.09
C MET A 12 12.61 -14.69 -13.64
N PHE A 13 12.32 -13.62 -14.40
CA PHE A 13 11.07 -12.83 -14.41
C PHE A 13 10.33 -12.65 -13.08
N ASN A 14 10.99 -12.07 -12.08
CA ASN A 14 10.29 -11.59 -10.89
C ASN A 14 9.43 -10.35 -11.23
N VAL A 15 8.42 -10.05 -10.39
CA VAL A 15 7.64 -8.79 -10.42
C VAL A 15 8.51 -7.52 -10.32
N PHE A 16 9.80 -7.68 -10.05
CA PHE A 16 10.79 -6.62 -9.86
C PHE A 16 11.88 -6.68 -10.92
N LEU A 17 12.45 -5.52 -11.23
CA LEU A 17 13.58 -5.44 -12.15
C LEU A 17 14.87 -5.94 -11.47
N PRO A 18 15.78 -6.58 -12.22
CA PRO A 18 17.11 -6.91 -11.71
C PRO A 18 17.82 -5.64 -11.22
N GLY A 19 18.44 -5.69 -10.05
CA GLY A 19 19.07 -4.53 -9.41
C GLY A 19 18.09 -3.51 -8.80
N GLU A 20 16.77 -3.74 -8.87
CA GLU A 20 15.79 -2.85 -8.25
C GLU A 20 15.96 -2.84 -6.72
N LEU A 21 15.94 -1.64 -6.14
CA LEU A 21 16.00 -1.46 -4.70
C LEU A 21 14.59 -1.43 -4.11
N ILE A 22 14.20 -2.52 -3.45
CA ILE A 22 12.87 -2.69 -2.86
C ILE A 22 12.93 -2.71 -1.33
N GLY A 23 11.80 -2.49 -0.67
CA GLY A 23 11.69 -2.67 0.77
C GLY A 23 11.65 -4.15 1.11
N LEU A 24 12.36 -4.59 2.16
CA LEU A 24 12.41 -5.98 2.60
C LEU A 24 10.99 -6.57 2.79
N LEU A 25 10.12 -5.85 3.49
CA LEU A 25 8.73 -6.27 3.70
C LEU A 25 7.92 -6.41 2.41
N ARG A 26 8.25 -5.63 1.37
CA ARG A 26 7.59 -5.75 0.05
C ARG A 26 8.09 -7.02 -0.66
N ALA A 27 9.39 -7.30 -0.60
CA ALA A 27 9.97 -8.52 -1.15
C ALA A 27 9.35 -9.77 -0.50
N GLU A 28 9.35 -9.83 0.84
CA GLU A 28 8.80 -10.96 1.59
C GLU A 28 7.31 -11.16 1.34
N ARG A 29 6.51 -10.09 1.28
CA ARG A 29 5.07 -10.18 1.00
C ARG A 29 4.80 -10.66 -0.42
N THR A 30 5.61 -10.23 -1.38
CA THR A 30 5.43 -10.62 -2.79
C THR A 30 5.83 -12.07 -2.99
N GLY A 31 6.94 -12.52 -2.39
CA GLY A 31 7.35 -13.92 -2.44
C GLY A 31 6.32 -14.86 -1.81
N ARG A 32 5.74 -14.48 -0.66
CA ARG A 32 4.63 -15.24 -0.06
C ARG A 32 3.38 -15.27 -0.93
N ALA A 33 3.08 -14.19 -1.64
CA ALA A 33 1.88 -14.09 -2.49
C ALA A 33 2.03 -14.86 -3.81
N LEU A 34 3.25 -15.00 -4.30
CA LEU A 34 3.57 -15.77 -5.51
C LEU A 34 3.94 -17.22 -5.21
N GLU A 35 4.07 -17.58 -3.93
CA GLU A 35 4.61 -18.87 -3.48
C GLU A 35 6.02 -19.17 -4.03
N GLU A 36 6.77 -18.11 -4.37
CA GLU A 36 8.09 -18.16 -4.98
C GLU A 36 9.13 -17.45 -4.12
N ALA A 37 10.33 -18.03 -4.03
CA ALA A 37 11.44 -17.43 -3.31
C ALA A 37 12.07 -16.32 -4.18
N ILE A 38 11.85 -15.06 -3.80
CA ILE A 38 12.50 -13.92 -4.46
C ILE A 38 13.95 -13.85 -4.01
N CYS A 39 14.89 -14.02 -4.94
CA CYS A 39 16.31 -13.86 -4.68
C CYS A 39 16.67 -12.37 -4.52
N TYR A 40 17.18 -12.00 -3.35
CA TYR A 40 17.65 -10.65 -3.06
C TYR A 40 18.81 -10.64 -2.08
N ARG A 41 19.56 -9.54 -2.07
CA ARG A 41 20.61 -9.24 -1.08
C ARG A 41 20.16 -8.10 -0.18
N ALA A 42 20.23 -8.30 1.15
CA ALA A 42 19.99 -7.22 2.09
C ALA A 42 21.07 -6.13 1.97
N LEU A 43 20.65 -4.87 1.92
CA LEU A 43 21.54 -3.73 1.78
C LEU A 43 21.61 -2.97 3.10
N LEU A 44 22.82 -2.82 3.64
CA LEU A 44 23.05 -1.93 4.78
C LEU A 44 23.21 -0.50 4.26
N LEU A 45 22.24 0.35 4.58
CA LEU A 45 22.26 1.76 4.22
C LEU A 45 22.38 2.62 5.49
N GLY A 46 23.16 3.70 5.41
CA GLY A 46 23.25 4.69 6.49
C GLY A 46 21.91 5.39 6.77
N ILE A 47 21.79 6.02 7.94
CA ILE A 47 20.56 6.72 8.39
C ILE A 47 20.09 7.78 7.40
N THR A 48 21.03 8.53 6.82
CA THR A 48 20.76 9.59 5.85
C THR A 48 20.19 9.01 4.55
N LYS A 49 20.84 7.96 4.02
CA LYS A 49 20.46 7.35 2.74
C LYS A 49 19.16 6.56 2.84
N THR A 50 18.90 5.93 3.98
CA THR A 50 17.60 5.27 4.25
C THR A 50 16.46 6.28 4.36
N SER A 51 16.69 7.41 5.05
CA SER A 51 15.68 8.47 5.23
C SER A 51 15.31 9.17 3.91
N LEU A 52 16.28 9.33 3.00
CA LEU A 52 16.05 9.86 1.66
C LEU A 52 15.42 8.85 0.66
N ASN A 53 15.26 7.59 1.04
CA ASN A 53 14.71 6.54 0.16
C ASN A 53 13.35 6.03 0.66
N THR A 54 12.58 6.91 1.31
CA THR A 54 11.25 6.60 1.82
C THR A 54 10.20 6.67 0.71
N GLN A 55 9.09 5.98 0.91
CA GLN A 55 7.99 5.95 -0.07
C GLN A 55 7.19 7.26 -0.09
N SER A 56 7.23 8.02 1.00
CA SER A 56 6.61 9.34 1.08
C SER A 56 7.60 10.42 0.70
N PHE A 57 7.21 11.27 -0.25
CA PHE A 57 8.03 12.41 -0.62
C PHE A 57 7.91 13.55 0.40
N ILE A 58 6.81 13.64 1.16
CA ILE A 58 6.63 14.65 2.22
C ILE A 58 7.60 14.36 3.38
N SER A 59 7.68 13.09 3.80
CA SER A 59 8.64 12.65 4.81
C SER A 59 10.09 12.79 4.33
N GLU A 60 10.36 12.49 3.06
CA GLU A 60 11.67 12.66 2.40
C GLU A 60 12.09 14.15 2.38
N ALA A 61 11.22 15.04 1.89
CA ALA A 61 11.50 16.47 1.69
C ALA A 61 11.69 17.25 3.00
N SER A 62 11.08 16.78 4.09
CA SER A 62 11.21 17.33 5.44
C SER A 62 12.44 16.83 6.19
N PHE A 63 13.24 15.94 5.60
CA PHE A 63 14.52 15.53 6.18
C PHE A 63 15.65 16.44 5.67
N GLN A 64 15.85 16.48 4.34
CA GLN A 64 16.80 17.38 3.68
C GLN A 64 16.54 17.42 2.15
N GLU A 65 17.33 18.22 1.41
CA GLU A 65 17.32 18.28 -0.07
C GLU A 65 15.93 18.58 -0.68
N THR A 66 15.14 19.40 0.02
CA THR A 66 13.71 19.63 -0.23
C THR A 66 13.38 19.93 -1.70
N ALA A 67 14.12 20.83 -2.36
CA ALA A 67 13.91 21.18 -3.77
C ALA A 67 14.08 19.97 -4.71
N ARG A 68 15.14 19.18 -4.50
CA ARG A 68 15.43 17.98 -5.30
C ARG A 68 14.34 16.92 -5.13
N VAL A 69 13.86 16.74 -3.90
CA VAL A 69 12.82 15.75 -3.58
C VAL A 69 11.49 16.13 -4.22
N LEU A 70 11.07 17.38 -4.07
CA LEU A 70 9.80 17.87 -4.63
C LEU A 70 9.81 17.86 -6.15
N ALA A 71 10.90 18.31 -6.80
CA ALA A 71 11.04 18.24 -8.25
C ALA A 71 10.93 16.80 -8.76
N LYS A 72 11.65 15.86 -8.14
CA LYS A 72 11.57 14.42 -8.48
C LYS A 72 10.15 13.86 -8.29
N ALA A 73 9.44 14.29 -7.25
CA ALA A 73 8.08 13.86 -6.99
C ALA A 73 7.09 14.40 -8.03
N ALA A 74 7.21 15.69 -8.38
CA ALA A 74 6.38 16.34 -9.38
C ALA A 74 6.56 15.72 -10.77
N LEU A 75 7.82 15.54 -11.21
CA LEU A 75 8.13 14.91 -12.51
C LEU A 75 7.59 13.48 -12.62
N ARG A 76 7.57 12.74 -11.51
CA ARG A 76 7.03 11.36 -11.46
C ARG A 76 5.53 11.30 -11.17
N GLY A 77 4.87 12.42 -10.88
CA GLY A 77 3.48 12.44 -10.42
C GLY A 77 3.24 11.62 -9.15
N ARG A 78 4.20 11.61 -8.19
CA ARG A 78 4.07 10.81 -6.95
C ARG A 78 2.91 11.32 -6.10
N ILE A 79 2.08 10.37 -5.62
CA ILE A 79 1.01 10.63 -4.64
C ILE A 79 1.43 10.11 -3.28
N ASP A 80 1.29 10.94 -2.25
CA ASP A 80 1.54 10.56 -0.87
C ASP A 80 0.24 10.07 -0.21
N TRP A 81 0.28 8.88 0.38
CA TRP A 81 -0.89 8.25 1.00
C TRP A 81 -0.99 8.51 2.51
N LEU A 82 -0.10 9.33 3.07
CA LEU A 82 -0.09 9.71 4.49
C LEU A 82 -0.11 8.49 5.42
N LYS A 83 0.71 7.48 5.10
CA LYS A 83 0.78 6.23 5.85
C LYS A 83 1.74 6.32 7.03
N VAL A 84 2.70 7.23 6.97
CA VAL A 84 3.76 7.34 7.98
C VAL A 84 3.43 8.44 8.99
N LEU A 85 4.03 8.31 10.16
CA LEU A 85 3.94 9.25 11.27
C LEU A 85 4.25 10.70 10.86
N LYS A 86 5.39 10.91 10.19
CA LYS A 86 5.95 12.24 9.92
C LYS A 86 5.05 13.05 8.98
N GLU A 87 4.54 12.46 7.91
CA GLU A 87 3.57 13.10 7.02
C GLU A 87 2.35 13.65 7.77
N ASN A 88 1.73 12.79 8.60
CA ASN A 88 0.51 13.17 9.32
C ASN A 88 0.80 14.27 10.34
N ALA A 89 1.94 14.20 11.02
CA ALA A 89 2.35 15.24 11.96
C ALA A 89 2.56 16.60 11.27
N ILE A 90 3.24 16.63 10.12
CA ILE A 90 3.49 17.87 9.37
C ILE A 90 2.20 18.52 8.90
N LEU A 91 1.24 17.73 8.43
CA LEU A 91 -0.06 18.22 7.94
C LEU A 91 -1.06 18.54 9.07
N GLY A 92 -0.70 18.36 10.34
CA GLY A 92 -1.62 18.53 11.47
C GLY A 92 -2.73 17.47 11.54
N GLY A 93 -2.55 16.35 10.85
CA GLY A 93 -3.46 15.22 10.86
C GLY A 93 -3.27 14.32 12.09
N MET A 94 -4.27 13.49 12.36
CA MET A 94 -4.16 12.51 13.44
C MET A 94 -3.16 11.41 13.05
N ILE A 95 -2.11 11.26 13.85
CA ILE A 95 -1.01 10.33 13.59
C ILE A 95 -1.43 8.85 13.70
N PRO A 96 -0.84 7.94 12.90
CA PRO A 96 -1.24 6.53 12.83
C PRO A 96 -0.65 5.66 13.96
N VAL A 97 -0.55 6.22 15.18
CA VAL A 97 -0.03 5.54 16.37
C VAL A 97 -0.94 5.83 17.57
N GLY A 98 -0.87 5.00 18.61
CA GLY A 98 -1.67 5.17 19.83
C GLY A 98 -3.18 5.27 19.56
N THR A 99 -3.81 6.33 20.04
CA THR A 99 -5.26 6.60 19.84
C THR A 99 -5.63 6.69 18.36
N GLY A 100 -4.73 7.19 17.52
CA GLY A 100 -5.00 7.33 16.10
C GLY A 100 -5.02 6.01 15.33
N PHE A 101 -4.33 4.99 15.82
CA PHE A 101 -4.36 3.65 15.22
C PHE A 101 -5.75 2.99 15.36
N LYS A 102 -6.40 3.15 16.52
CA LYS A 102 -7.73 2.57 16.77
C LYS A 102 -8.75 3.04 15.72
N ARG A 103 -8.78 4.35 15.42
CA ARG A 103 -9.68 4.92 14.42
C ARG A 103 -9.44 4.36 13.00
N ILE A 104 -8.16 4.17 12.63
CA ILE A 104 -7.80 3.58 11.33
C ILE A 104 -8.31 2.14 11.25
N MET A 105 -8.10 1.34 12.29
CA MET A 105 -8.57 -0.05 12.35
C MET A 105 -10.10 -0.13 12.29
N HIS A 106 -10.81 0.71 13.05
CA HIS A 106 -12.29 0.76 13.04
C HIS A 106 -12.84 1.18 11.67
N ARG A 107 -12.19 2.13 10.98
CA ARG A 107 -12.59 2.57 9.63
C ARG A 107 -12.44 1.45 8.59
N SER A 108 -11.40 0.64 8.69
CA SER A 108 -11.18 -0.54 7.83
C SER A 108 -12.29 -1.58 8.02
N ARG A 109 -12.65 -1.84 9.28
CA ARG A 109 -13.67 -2.83 9.66
C ARG A 109 -15.08 -2.39 9.23
N SER A 110 -15.43 -1.11 9.42
CA SER A 110 -16.69 -0.53 8.98
C SER A 110 -16.86 -0.58 7.45
N ARG A 111 -15.78 -0.29 6.68
CA ARG A 111 -15.82 -0.43 5.21
C ARG A 111 -16.04 -1.87 4.77
N GLN A 112 -15.41 -2.83 5.45
CA GLN A 112 -15.56 -4.25 5.14
C GLN A 112 -16.99 -4.72 5.38
N TYR A 113 -17.58 -4.31 6.52
CA TYR A 113 -18.98 -4.59 6.85
C TYR A 113 -19.93 -3.99 5.81
N ASN A 114 -19.78 -2.71 5.46
CA ASN A 114 -20.61 -2.06 4.44
C ASN A 114 -20.48 -2.73 3.07
N LYS A 115 -19.29 -3.20 2.69
CA LYS A 115 -19.07 -3.90 1.41
C LYS A 115 -19.78 -5.26 1.39
N ILE A 116 -19.78 -5.99 2.50
CA ILE A 116 -20.52 -7.26 2.65
C ILE A 116 -22.02 -7.01 2.60
N THR A 117 -22.53 -6.02 3.34
CA THR A 117 -23.95 -5.66 3.35
C THR A 117 -24.45 -5.23 1.96
N LEU A 118 -23.67 -4.42 1.25
CA LEU A 118 -23.96 -4.04 -0.13
C LEU A 118 -24.00 -5.25 -1.07
N LYS A 119 -23.04 -6.18 -0.94
CA LYS A 119 -22.99 -7.42 -1.73
C LYS A 119 -24.23 -8.29 -1.48
N ILE A 120 -24.63 -8.45 -0.21
CA ILE A 120 -25.86 -9.18 0.17
C ILE A 120 -27.11 -8.50 -0.41
N LYS A 121 -27.20 -7.18 -0.35
CA LYS A 121 -28.34 -6.41 -0.90
C LYS A 121 -28.46 -6.56 -2.41
N ILE A 122 -27.33 -6.55 -3.13
CA ILE A 122 -27.28 -6.80 -4.59
C ILE A 122 -27.73 -8.22 -4.92
N ILE A 123 -27.25 -9.23 -4.19
CA ILE A 123 -27.65 -10.64 -4.40
C ILE A 123 -29.16 -10.80 -4.16
N ARG A 124 -29.70 -10.25 -3.08
CA ARG A 124 -31.16 -10.26 -2.80
C ARG A 124 -31.97 -9.58 -3.90
N SER A 125 -31.51 -8.44 -4.41
CA SER A 125 -32.17 -7.71 -5.50
C SER A 125 -32.14 -8.47 -6.84
N ARG A 126 -31.10 -9.27 -7.09
CA ARG A 126 -31.03 -10.15 -8.28
C ARG A 126 -32.02 -11.32 -8.17
N ASN A 127 -32.13 -11.95 -6.99
CA ASN A 127 -33.04 -13.07 -6.78
C ASN A 127 -34.52 -12.66 -6.72
N SER A 128 -34.85 -11.41 -6.39
CA SER A 128 -36.24 -10.92 -6.42
C SER A 128 -36.75 -10.57 -7.83
N LYS A 129 -35.86 -10.45 -8.83
CA LYS A 129 -36.26 -10.18 -10.22
C LYS A 129 -36.47 -11.46 -11.06
N SER A 130 -36.16 -12.62 -10.52
CA SER A 130 -36.34 -13.93 -11.19
C SER A 130 -37.65 -14.65 -10.81
N PHE A 131 -38.55 -14.02 -10.06
CA PHE A 131 -39.83 -14.60 -9.68
C PHE A 131 -40.98 -13.78 -10.30
N VAL A 132 -41.22 -14.01 -11.59
CA VAL A 132 -42.51 -13.68 -12.22
C VAL A 132 -43.34 -14.96 -12.17
N PRO A 133 -44.39 -15.06 -11.34
CA PRO A 133 -45.26 -16.21 -11.39
C PRO A 133 -46.03 -16.13 -12.72
N SER A 134 -45.78 -17.06 -13.62
CA SER A 134 -46.58 -17.25 -14.83
C SER A 134 -47.99 -17.65 -14.42
N GLN A 135 -48.89 -16.67 -14.26
CA GLN A 135 -50.32 -16.92 -14.33
C GLN A 135 -50.63 -17.29 -15.79
N LYS A 136 -50.69 -18.59 -16.06
CA LYS A 136 -51.30 -19.11 -17.27
C LYS A 136 -52.81 -19.08 -17.08
N ILE A 137 -53.44 -18.29 -17.94
CA ILE A 137 -54.85 -18.32 -18.33
C ILE A 137 -55.20 -19.75 -18.77
N ILE A 138 -56.20 -20.35 -18.11
CA ILE A 138 -57.43 -21.00 -18.62
C ILE A 138 -58.22 -21.45 -17.38
#